data_AF-A0A534IWL7-F1
#
_entry.id   AF-A0A534IWL7-F1
#
_cell.length_a   1.000
_cell.length_b   1.000
_cell.length_c   1.000
_cell.angle_alpha   90.00
_cell.angle_beta   90.00
_cell.angle_gamma   90.00
#
_symmetry.space_group_name_H-M   'P 1'
#
loop_
_entity.id
_entity.type
_entity.pdbx_description
1 polymer ?
#
loop_
_entity_poly.entity_id
_entity_poly.type
_entity_poly.pdbx_seq_one_letter_code
_entity_poly.pdbx_strand_id
1 'polypeptide(L)'
;MAICALLSGRTGAAGNSLPPAPDAAARSPTPAPVATGALRTASSPVALDPFFAGLEERALRILYPTAPLEREAAGFGPGGNSATPAPDAIGVLRDPYPAPSDVSRSVPLDPFFADLEERTLRILYPTAPLEREAAGFGPGGNSATPAPEAIGVLRDRYPVDDAAHSVPLDPFFADLEERTFRFFWETGNPRNGLIPDRFPTPSFASISAVGFGLTAYPIGVERGYISRQAARQRVLATLRFFAGEANQHGFFYHFIDMRSGARSNESEVSTVDTALLLAGMLFCQTYFDGDDPEEIEIRTLAEEIYRRVDWTWAQPRPPAVALAWTPEGGFAGLDWNGYNEAMLVYLLALGSPTHPVDEQAWTQWTSTYDKFWGTLYDQTYLSFAPLFGHQYTHVWVDFRGIQDSYMREHGLDYFENSRRATYAQRRYAIANPKQFQGYGKNVWGMSASDGPGPARESNLGGDRRFLRYAARGVALGRVVDDGTIAPTAAISSLPFAPEIVLPAALEMYHRFGSSIYSSYGFLDAFNASFPGPQSPPQPTLPGWVDQDYIGIDQGPILAMIENYRSALVWRVMHSNSYMREGLERAGFSGGWLEEPPLGPTPPPPGPPEQYPLVQNPLAAAAPLAQSPLAPTP
;
A
#
# COMPACT_ATOMS: atom_id res chain seq x y z
N MET A 1 3.42 4.47 1.89
CA MET A 1 4.49 3.65 1.24
C MET A 1 4.72 3.97 -0.25
N ALA A 2 3.71 3.90 -1.11
CA ALA A 2 3.87 4.27 -2.52
C ALA A 2 4.17 5.78 -2.76
N ILE A 3 3.85 6.64 -1.78
CA ILE A 3 4.16 8.08 -1.81
C ILE A 3 5.64 8.33 -1.45
N CYS A 4 6.22 7.62 -0.48
CA CYS A 4 7.63 7.80 -0.10
C CYS A 4 8.61 7.24 -1.15
N ALA A 5 8.29 6.10 -1.78
CA ALA A 5 9.07 5.55 -2.89
C ALA A 5 9.10 6.46 -4.14
N LEU A 6 8.11 7.34 -4.31
CA LEU A 6 8.10 8.37 -5.37
C LEU A 6 9.03 9.56 -5.04
N LEU A 7 9.45 9.74 -3.78
CA LEU A 7 10.25 10.88 -3.33
C LEU A 7 11.77 10.62 -3.35
N SER A 8 12.21 9.37 -3.48
CA SER A 8 13.63 8.94 -3.44
C SER A 8 14.42 9.30 -4.71
N GLY A 9 13.80 9.98 -5.69
CA GLY A 9 14.38 10.24 -7.01
C GLY A 9 14.96 11.64 -7.20
N ARG A 10 15.66 12.26 -6.23
CA ARG A 10 16.40 13.52 -6.46
C ARG A 10 17.56 13.72 -5.46
N THR A 11 18.80 13.81 -5.97
CA THR A 11 19.85 14.60 -5.30
C THR A 11 20.56 15.52 -6.30
N GLY A 12 20.72 16.78 -5.86
CA GLY A 12 21.51 17.80 -6.52
C GLY A 12 23.01 17.58 -6.34
N ALA A 13 23.78 18.21 -7.23
CA ALA A 13 25.22 18.08 -7.34
C ALA A 13 25.98 18.63 -6.11
N ALA A 14 27.02 17.88 -5.71
CA ALA A 14 27.95 18.21 -4.65
C ALA A 14 29.06 19.18 -5.09
N GLY A 15 29.56 19.98 -4.14
CA GLY A 15 30.86 20.65 -4.21
C GLY A 15 31.75 20.13 -3.07
N ASN A 16 32.87 19.49 -3.42
CA ASN A 16 33.87 18.95 -2.50
C ASN A 16 34.93 20.00 -2.10
N SER A 17 35.35 19.99 -0.82
CA SER A 17 36.77 20.16 -0.44
C SER A 17 37.00 19.69 1.01
N LEU A 18 37.93 18.74 1.18
CA LEU A 18 38.44 18.17 2.45
C LEU A 18 39.61 19.03 3.05
N PRO A 19 40.04 18.78 4.31
CA PRO A 19 40.56 19.79 5.25
C PRO A 19 42.11 19.79 5.40
N PRO A 20 42.66 20.59 6.36
CA PRO A 20 43.10 20.00 7.64
C PRO A 20 42.85 20.88 8.90
N ALA A 21 42.97 20.26 10.09
CA ALA A 21 42.83 20.84 11.44
C ALA A 21 44.20 21.30 12.03
N PRO A 22 44.35 21.71 13.31
CA PRO A 22 43.50 22.51 14.24
C PRO A 22 44.26 23.74 14.85
N ASP A 23 43.57 24.73 15.45
CA ASP A 23 43.85 25.27 16.81
C ASP A 23 43.02 26.53 17.21
N ALA A 24 42.66 26.53 18.50
CA ALA A 24 42.48 27.61 19.48
C ALA A 24 41.90 29.04 19.14
N ALA A 25 40.91 29.40 19.97
CA ALA A 25 40.74 30.69 20.68
C ALA A 25 40.14 31.94 19.99
N ALA A 26 38.93 32.28 20.47
CA ALA A 26 38.55 33.57 21.09
C ALA A 26 38.20 34.81 20.23
N ARG A 27 37.04 35.39 20.60
CA ARG A 27 36.60 36.81 20.58
C ARG A 27 35.97 37.40 19.30
N SER A 28 34.67 37.71 19.43
CA SER A 28 33.93 38.83 18.83
C SER A 28 34.60 40.21 19.13
N PRO A 29 34.20 41.36 18.55
CA PRO A 29 32.91 41.69 17.90
C PRO A 29 32.96 42.58 16.61
N THR A 30 31.77 42.76 16.02
CA THR A 30 31.19 43.80 15.12
C THR A 30 31.82 45.23 15.13
N PRO A 31 31.43 46.22 14.25
CA PRO A 31 30.31 46.32 13.27
C PRO A 31 30.58 47.02 11.89
N ALA A 32 29.59 46.97 10.97
CA ALA A 32 29.02 47.95 9.98
C ALA A 32 29.88 49.10 9.34
N PRO A 33 29.50 49.81 8.23
CA PRO A 33 28.15 49.99 7.62
C PRO A 33 28.01 50.16 6.07
N VAL A 34 26.76 50.03 5.60
CA VAL A 34 25.97 50.85 4.63
C VAL A 34 26.67 51.64 3.49
N ALA A 35 26.24 51.44 2.22
CA ALA A 35 25.52 52.44 1.38
C ALA A 35 25.56 52.19 -0.15
N THR A 36 24.36 52.10 -0.74
CA THR A 36 23.86 52.70 -2.02
C THR A 36 24.63 52.59 -3.34
N GLY A 37 23.91 52.18 -4.40
CA GLY A 37 24.23 52.51 -5.80
C GLY A 37 23.17 51.99 -6.79
N ALA A 38 22.49 52.90 -7.48
CA ALA A 38 21.40 52.63 -8.42
C ALA A 38 21.84 52.67 -9.90
N LEU A 39 20.98 52.06 -10.76
CA LEU A 39 20.78 52.27 -12.20
C LEU A 39 21.75 51.59 -13.21
N ARG A 40 21.25 50.64 -14.01
CA ARG A 40 20.77 50.86 -15.40
C ARG A 40 20.34 49.55 -16.10
N THR A 41 19.45 49.74 -17.06
CA THR A 41 18.70 48.83 -17.94
C THR A 41 19.53 48.13 -19.03
N ALA A 42 19.20 46.88 -19.39
CA ALA A 42 19.22 46.35 -20.77
C ALA A 42 18.57 44.95 -20.86
N SER A 43 17.92 44.68 -21.99
CA SER A 43 17.09 43.51 -22.30
C SER A 43 17.77 42.53 -23.30
N SER A 44 17.66 41.23 -22.98
CA SER A 44 17.74 39.99 -23.84
C SER A 44 19.07 39.59 -24.50
N PRO A 45 19.32 38.30 -24.90
CA PRO A 45 18.68 37.00 -24.62
C PRO A 45 19.64 35.92 -24.04
N VAL A 46 19.10 34.77 -23.61
CA VAL A 46 19.83 33.61 -23.03
C VAL A 46 20.36 32.66 -24.12
N ALA A 47 21.60 32.18 -23.97
CA ALA A 47 22.20 31.09 -24.76
C ALA A 47 22.70 29.95 -23.85
N LEU A 48 22.61 28.71 -24.36
CA LEU A 48 22.77 27.40 -23.72
C LEU A 48 24.23 26.90 -23.65
N ASP A 49 24.55 26.04 -22.67
CA ASP A 49 25.84 25.32 -22.48
C ASP A 49 25.58 23.82 -22.10
N PRO A 50 26.53 22.86 -22.15
CA PRO A 50 26.36 21.55 -22.79
C PRO A 50 26.47 20.40 -21.77
N PHE A 51 25.35 19.78 -21.37
CA PHE A 51 25.33 18.88 -20.20
C PHE A 51 25.15 17.37 -20.48
N PHE A 52 25.08 16.88 -21.72
CA PHE A 52 24.64 15.49 -21.94
C PHE A 52 25.67 14.60 -22.64
N ALA A 53 26.52 13.95 -21.83
CA ALA A 53 27.11 12.65 -22.14
C ALA A 53 27.59 11.99 -20.83
N GLY A 54 26.84 11.03 -20.29
CA GLY A 54 27.29 10.23 -19.13
C GLY A 54 26.22 9.72 -18.15
N LEU A 55 24.94 10.02 -18.36
CA LEU A 55 23.87 9.65 -17.42
C LEU A 55 23.41 8.18 -17.55
N GLU A 56 23.62 7.55 -18.70
CA GLU A 56 22.99 6.26 -19.03
C GLU A 56 23.68 5.03 -18.38
N GLU A 57 25.00 5.10 -18.12
CA GLU A 57 25.76 3.96 -17.59
C GLU A 57 25.55 3.72 -16.08
N ARG A 58 25.05 4.73 -15.34
CA ARG A 58 24.94 4.71 -13.87
C ARG A 58 23.63 4.13 -13.35
N ALA A 59 22.52 4.33 -14.07
CA ALA A 59 21.23 3.73 -13.71
C ALA A 59 21.23 2.19 -13.88
N LEU A 60 22.01 1.68 -14.85
CA LEU A 60 22.11 0.24 -15.12
C LEU A 60 22.93 -0.53 -14.05
N ARG A 61 23.94 0.11 -13.44
CA ARG A 61 24.74 -0.49 -12.34
C ARG A 61 23.99 -0.63 -11.01
N ILE A 62 22.95 0.19 -10.80
CA ILE A 62 22.11 0.15 -9.59
C ILE A 62 21.21 -1.11 -9.59
N LEU A 63 20.88 -1.64 -10.77
CA LEU A 63 19.95 -2.76 -10.91
C LEU A 63 20.62 -4.10 -11.24
N TYR A 64 21.83 -4.12 -11.84
CA TYR A 64 22.52 -5.37 -12.24
C TYR A 64 24.07 -5.25 -12.18
N PRO A 65 24.77 -5.85 -11.19
CA PRO A 65 26.22 -5.69 -11.03
C PRO A 65 27.13 -6.62 -11.87
N THR A 66 26.61 -7.56 -12.67
CA THR A 66 27.43 -8.62 -13.30
C THR A 66 27.24 -8.86 -14.80
N ALA A 67 26.81 -7.87 -15.60
CA ALA A 67 26.80 -8.00 -17.06
C ALA A 67 28.04 -7.34 -17.71
N PRO A 68 28.85 -8.05 -18.52
CA PRO A 68 29.95 -7.44 -19.27
C PRO A 68 29.44 -6.65 -20.49
N LEU A 69 29.96 -5.45 -20.69
CA LEU A 69 29.65 -4.57 -21.83
C LEU A 69 30.66 -4.81 -22.96
N GLU A 70 30.22 -5.38 -24.08
CA GLU A 70 30.91 -5.23 -25.37
C GLU A 70 30.51 -3.89 -25.99
N ARG A 71 31.50 -3.05 -26.33
CA ARG A 71 31.32 -1.77 -27.02
C ARG A 71 31.50 -1.99 -28.52
N GLU A 72 30.46 -1.70 -29.31
CA GLU A 72 30.64 -1.38 -30.73
C GLU A 72 30.36 0.11 -30.98
N ALA A 73 31.33 0.74 -31.63
CA ALA A 73 31.34 2.13 -32.03
C ALA A 73 30.61 2.29 -33.38
N ALA A 74 29.66 3.21 -33.45
CA ALA A 74 29.08 3.64 -34.72
C ALA A 74 30.04 4.59 -35.45
N GLY A 75 30.52 4.16 -36.62
CA GLY A 75 31.14 5.03 -37.62
C GLY A 75 30.10 5.56 -38.61
N PHE A 76 30.06 6.87 -38.81
CA PHE A 76 29.30 7.53 -39.87
C PHE A 76 29.96 7.36 -41.24
N GLY A 77 29.13 7.20 -42.28
CA GLY A 77 29.51 7.33 -43.70
C GLY A 77 28.26 7.57 -44.58
N PRO A 78 28.28 8.50 -45.56
CA PRO A 78 27.08 9.05 -46.20
C PRO A 78 26.73 8.42 -47.56
N GLY A 79 25.46 8.54 -48.00
CA GLY A 79 25.12 8.47 -49.43
C GLY A 79 23.69 8.05 -49.80
N GLY A 80 22.86 9.02 -50.21
CA GLY A 80 22.22 9.04 -51.53
C GLY A 80 20.86 8.35 -51.78
N ASN A 81 19.85 9.20 -52.06
CA ASN A 81 18.73 9.06 -53.04
C ASN A 81 17.66 7.97 -52.82
N SER A 82 16.35 8.16 -53.06
CA SER A 82 15.55 9.23 -53.68
C SER A 82 14.03 8.91 -53.57
N ALA A 83 13.21 9.96 -53.67
CA ALA A 83 11.86 10.04 -54.26
C ALA A 83 10.58 9.87 -53.40
N THR A 84 9.92 11.02 -53.19
CA THR A 84 8.50 11.35 -52.87
C THR A 84 7.62 11.43 -54.17
N PRO A 85 6.30 11.76 -54.15
CA PRO A 85 5.14 11.35 -53.30
C PRO A 85 3.76 11.21 -54.07
N ALA A 86 2.66 10.99 -53.31
CA ALA A 86 1.25 11.48 -53.47
C ALA A 86 0.13 10.52 -54.03
N PRO A 87 -1.20 10.85 -53.97
CA PRO A 87 -2.15 10.66 -52.84
C PRO A 87 -3.59 10.16 -53.26
N ASP A 88 -4.59 10.30 -52.35
CA ASP A 88 -6.08 10.25 -52.50
C ASP A 88 -6.78 8.87 -52.41
N ALA A 89 -8.01 8.67 -51.91
CA ALA A 89 -8.98 9.43 -51.10
C ALA A 89 -10.17 8.49 -50.73
N ILE A 90 -10.75 8.71 -49.54
CA ILE A 90 -12.19 8.70 -49.18
C ILE A 90 -13.08 7.51 -49.62
N GLY A 91 -13.58 6.76 -48.63
CA GLY A 91 -14.74 5.86 -48.74
C GLY A 91 -15.61 5.90 -47.48
N VAL A 92 -16.78 6.53 -47.61
CA VAL A 92 -17.82 6.73 -46.58
C VAL A 92 -18.63 5.44 -46.36
N LEU A 93 -18.90 5.07 -45.11
CA LEU A 93 -20.01 4.19 -44.76
C LEU A 93 -20.83 4.80 -43.61
N ARG A 94 -22.15 4.84 -43.83
CA ARG A 94 -23.20 5.26 -42.89
C ARG A 94 -23.83 4.03 -42.22
N ASP A 95 -24.53 4.34 -41.11
CA ASP A 95 -25.72 3.70 -40.52
C ASP A 95 -25.55 2.76 -39.29
N PRO A 96 -26.58 2.57 -38.43
CA PRO A 96 -26.84 3.40 -37.22
C PRO A 96 -27.18 2.58 -35.93
N TYR A 97 -27.56 3.28 -34.84
CA TYR A 97 -28.16 2.88 -33.52
C TYR A 97 -27.29 3.18 -32.26
N PRO A 98 -27.91 3.56 -31.12
CA PRO A 98 -27.47 4.65 -30.26
C PRO A 98 -26.93 4.15 -28.91
N ALA A 99 -25.98 4.91 -28.35
CA ALA A 99 -25.57 4.79 -26.96
C ALA A 99 -26.48 5.67 -26.07
N PRO A 100 -26.78 5.28 -24.81
CA PRO A 100 -27.45 6.16 -23.87
C PRO A 100 -26.50 7.26 -23.40
N SER A 101 -26.91 8.51 -23.62
CA SER A 101 -26.32 9.73 -23.08
C SER A 101 -26.83 9.98 -21.66
N ASP A 102 -25.92 10.09 -20.68
CA ASP A 102 -25.82 11.25 -19.78
C ASP A 102 -24.82 10.97 -18.65
N VAL A 103 -23.55 11.35 -18.87
CA VAL A 103 -22.61 11.68 -17.80
C VAL A 103 -21.88 12.94 -18.22
N SER A 104 -22.44 14.11 -17.93
CA SER A 104 -21.61 15.30 -17.65
C SER A 104 -22.39 16.39 -16.92
N ARG A 105 -21.92 16.72 -15.72
CA ARG A 105 -21.68 18.12 -15.34
C ARG A 105 -20.24 18.21 -14.91
N SER A 106 -19.39 18.64 -15.83
CA SER A 106 -18.00 19.00 -15.58
C SER A 106 -17.94 20.27 -14.74
N VAL A 107 -17.30 20.19 -13.57
CA VAL A 107 -16.74 21.37 -12.89
C VAL A 107 -15.43 21.70 -13.61
N PRO A 108 -15.14 22.96 -13.95
CA PRO A 108 -13.92 23.31 -14.68
C PRO A 108 -12.68 22.97 -13.84
N LEU A 109 -11.73 22.29 -14.49
CA LEU A 109 -10.39 22.04 -13.95
C LEU A 109 -9.71 23.38 -13.66
N ASP A 110 -9.17 23.51 -12.45
CA ASP A 110 -8.27 24.58 -12.03
C ASP A 110 -7.01 24.57 -12.92
N PRO A 111 -6.55 25.73 -13.46
CA PRO A 111 -5.35 25.84 -14.30
C PRO A 111 -4.06 25.30 -13.68
N PHE A 112 -4.03 24.96 -12.39
CA PHE A 112 -2.85 24.43 -11.71
C PHE A 112 -2.40 23.04 -12.19
N PHE A 113 -3.30 22.20 -12.73
CA PHE A 113 -2.97 20.81 -13.09
C PHE A 113 -2.54 20.60 -14.54
N ALA A 114 -2.80 21.55 -15.45
CA ALA A 114 -2.36 21.47 -16.84
C ALA A 114 -0.84 21.71 -17.01
N ASP A 115 -0.20 22.47 -16.10
CA ASP A 115 1.22 22.85 -16.21
C ASP A 115 2.18 21.75 -15.67
N LEU A 116 1.68 20.73 -14.94
CA LEU A 116 2.52 19.66 -14.40
C LEU A 116 2.79 18.53 -15.40
N GLU A 117 1.83 18.21 -16.27
CA GLU A 117 2.01 17.23 -17.35
C GLU A 117 2.86 17.79 -18.51
N GLU A 118 2.66 19.06 -18.90
CA GLU A 118 3.40 19.66 -20.03
C GLU A 118 4.90 19.82 -19.72
N ARG A 119 5.26 20.08 -18.46
CA ARG A 119 6.66 20.19 -18.01
C ARG A 119 7.35 18.84 -17.80
N THR A 120 6.60 17.80 -17.44
CA THR A 120 7.14 16.45 -17.25
C THR A 120 7.39 15.74 -18.59
N LEU A 121 6.54 15.99 -19.59
CA LEU A 121 6.68 15.42 -20.94
C LEU A 121 7.84 16.03 -21.75
N ARG A 122 8.13 17.34 -21.56
CA ARG A 122 9.29 18.00 -22.21
C ARG A 122 10.66 17.53 -21.73
N ILE A 123 10.72 16.95 -20.53
CA ILE A 123 11.97 16.40 -19.97
C ILE A 123 12.22 14.98 -20.52
N LEU A 124 11.18 14.26 -20.94
CA LEU A 124 11.28 12.86 -21.35
C LEU A 124 11.37 12.67 -22.88
N TYR A 125 10.90 13.60 -23.71
CA TYR A 125 10.96 13.48 -25.17
C TYR A 125 11.16 14.85 -25.88
N PRO A 126 12.36 15.20 -26.36
CA PRO A 126 12.65 16.54 -26.88
C PRO A 126 12.25 16.80 -28.35
N THR A 127 11.74 15.82 -29.11
CA THR A 127 11.43 16.02 -30.54
C THR A 127 10.12 15.36 -30.96
N ALA A 128 9.00 16.02 -30.69
CA ALA A 128 7.75 15.79 -31.42
C ALA A 128 6.95 17.11 -31.49
N PRO A 129 6.54 17.59 -32.69
CA PRO A 129 5.83 18.85 -32.83
C PRO A 129 4.36 18.72 -32.38
N LEU A 130 3.87 19.72 -31.63
CA LEU A 130 2.47 19.88 -31.25
C LEU A 130 1.78 20.85 -32.23
N GLU A 131 0.80 20.37 -32.99
CA GLU A 131 -0.20 21.25 -33.64
C GLU A 131 -1.38 21.46 -32.68
N ARG A 132 -1.77 22.71 -32.47
CA ARG A 132 -2.99 23.11 -31.75
C ARG A 132 -4.07 23.49 -32.76
N GLU A 133 -5.21 22.83 -32.71
CA GLU A 133 -6.46 23.40 -33.25
C GLU A 133 -7.35 23.88 -32.09
N ALA A 134 -7.81 25.12 -32.23
CA ALA A 134 -8.75 25.78 -31.35
C ALA A 134 -10.14 25.74 -31.99
N ALA A 135 -11.18 25.40 -31.23
CA ALA A 135 -12.57 25.58 -31.64
C ALA A 135 -13.34 26.35 -30.56
N GLY A 136 -13.94 27.47 -30.96
CA GLY A 136 -14.67 28.41 -30.13
C GLY A 136 -16.11 27.99 -29.81
N PHE A 137 -16.63 28.56 -28.73
CA PHE A 137 -18.01 28.43 -28.27
C PHE A 137 -18.96 29.44 -28.94
N GLY A 138 -20.23 29.03 -29.11
CA GLY A 138 -21.39 29.89 -29.29
C GLY A 138 -22.59 29.34 -28.46
N PRO A 139 -23.47 30.19 -27.89
CA PRO A 139 -24.40 29.77 -26.84
C PRO A 139 -25.85 29.57 -27.30
N GLY A 140 -26.62 28.76 -26.56
CA GLY A 140 -28.09 28.90 -26.49
C GLY A 140 -28.87 27.64 -26.11
N GLY A 141 -29.81 27.78 -25.16
CA GLY A 141 -31.03 26.95 -25.10
C GLY A 141 -31.43 26.40 -23.73
N ASN A 142 -32.40 27.06 -23.08
CA ASN A 142 -33.14 26.59 -21.89
C ASN A 142 -33.89 25.26 -22.11
N SER A 143 -34.04 24.43 -21.07
CA SER A 143 -35.38 23.97 -20.62
C SER A 143 -35.39 23.16 -19.31
N ALA A 144 -36.34 23.56 -18.46
CA ALA A 144 -37.16 22.86 -17.45
C ALA A 144 -36.66 21.58 -16.73
N THR A 145 -36.58 21.71 -15.40
CA THR A 145 -36.47 20.65 -14.38
C THR A 145 -37.85 20.08 -14.03
N PRO A 146 -37.99 18.76 -13.80
CA PRO A 146 -38.97 18.23 -12.86
C PRO A 146 -38.30 17.65 -11.60
N ALA A 147 -38.97 17.81 -10.46
CA ALA A 147 -38.52 17.40 -9.13
C ALA A 147 -38.45 15.87 -8.97
N PRO A 148 -37.54 15.32 -8.14
CA PRO A 148 -37.51 13.89 -7.85
C PRO A 148 -38.47 13.55 -6.69
N GLU A 149 -39.39 12.62 -6.98
CA GLU A 149 -40.16 11.91 -5.95
C GLU A 149 -39.25 10.99 -5.14
N ALA A 150 -39.54 10.92 -3.85
CA ALA A 150 -38.76 10.25 -2.82
C ALA A 150 -38.66 8.72 -3.05
N ILE A 151 -37.44 8.23 -3.22
CA ILE A 151 -37.10 6.82 -3.00
C ILE A 151 -36.47 6.72 -1.60
N GLY A 152 -37.17 6.05 -0.71
CA GLY A 152 -36.78 5.85 0.68
C GLY A 152 -35.43 5.15 0.79
N VAL A 153 -34.49 5.80 1.48
CA VAL A 153 -33.25 5.21 1.95
C VAL A 153 -33.61 4.18 3.02
N LEU A 154 -33.57 2.90 2.67
CA LEU A 154 -33.57 1.81 3.65
C LEU A 154 -32.26 1.89 4.43
N ARG A 155 -32.34 2.50 5.62
CA ARG A 155 -31.32 2.43 6.66
C ARG A 155 -31.38 1.05 7.31
N ASP A 156 -30.76 0.05 6.68
CA ASP A 156 -30.47 -1.19 7.40
C ASP A 156 -29.25 -0.94 8.30
N ARG A 157 -29.54 -0.64 9.57
CA ARG A 157 -28.54 -0.69 10.64
C ARG A 157 -28.16 -2.16 10.81
N TYR A 158 -26.87 -2.47 10.71
CA TYR A 158 -26.33 -3.77 11.08
C TYR A 158 -26.62 -3.99 12.58
N PRO A 159 -27.22 -5.13 12.99
CA PRO A 159 -27.25 -5.48 14.40
C PRO A 159 -25.83 -5.81 14.83
N VAL A 160 -25.34 -5.06 15.83
CA VAL A 160 -24.12 -5.38 16.57
C VAL A 160 -24.48 -6.55 17.48
N ASP A 161 -24.49 -7.75 16.94
CA ASP A 161 -24.52 -8.97 17.75
C ASP A 161 -23.12 -9.58 17.75
N ASP A 162 -22.53 -9.69 18.94
CA ASP A 162 -21.26 -10.37 19.28
C ASP A 162 -21.23 -11.88 18.97
N ALA A 163 -22.20 -12.37 18.19
CA ALA A 163 -22.20 -13.72 17.67
C ALA A 163 -21.25 -13.80 16.48
N ALA A 164 -19.99 -14.14 16.78
CA ALA A 164 -18.99 -14.62 15.82
C ALA A 164 -19.66 -15.39 14.66
N HIS A 165 -19.35 -15.01 13.43
CA HIS A 165 -19.90 -15.65 12.23
C HIS A 165 -19.71 -17.18 12.30
N SER A 166 -20.79 -17.88 12.65
CA SER A 166 -20.82 -19.33 12.88
C SER A 166 -20.86 -20.16 11.58
N VAL A 167 -20.53 -19.54 10.45
CA VAL A 167 -20.34 -20.24 9.18
C VAL A 167 -18.84 -20.54 9.07
N PRO A 168 -18.44 -21.83 9.09
CA PRO A 168 -17.05 -22.18 8.83
C PRO A 168 -16.62 -21.56 7.50
N LEU A 169 -15.55 -20.76 7.52
CA LEU A 169 -14.92 -20.31 6.29
C LEU A 169 -14.56 -21.51 5.42
N ASP A 170 -14.67 -21.33 4.09
CA ASP A 170 -14.22 -22.33 3.13
C ASP A 170 -12.78 -22.78 3.48
N PRO A 171 -12.46 -24.10 3.42
CA PRO A 171 -11.12 -24.60 3.72
C PRO A 171 -9.99 -23.86 3.01
N PHE A 172 -10.25 -23.30 1.83
CA PHE A 172 -9.34 -22.40 1.12
C PHE A 172 -8.81 -21.25 1.99
N PHE A 173 -9.65 -20.61 2.80
CA PHE A 173 -9.21 -19.50 3.65
C PHE A 173 -8.32 -19.96 4.81
N ALA A 174 -8.52 -21.18 5.30
CA ALA A 174 -7.60 -21.74 6.30
C ALA A 174 -6.21 -22.02 5.68
N ASP A 175 -6.16 -22.57 4.46
CA ASP A 175 -4.90 -22.76 3.71
C ASP A 175 -4.22 -21.42 3.37
N LEU A 176 -4.98 -20.43 2.91
CA LEU A 176 -4.47 -19.08 2.65
C LEU A 176 -3.88 -18.44 3.91
N GLU A 177 -4.61 -18.48 5.02
CA GLU A 177 -4.15 -17.94 6.31
C GLU A 177 -2.85 -18.60 6.77
N GLU A 178 -2.76 -19.93 6.74
CA GLU A 178 -1.55 -20.65 7.15
C GLU A 178 -0.36 -20.37 6.22
N ARG A 179 -0.57 -20.37 4.90
CA ARG A 179 0.51 -20.08 3.94
C ARG A 179 1.02 -18.64 4.07
N THR A 180 0.11 -17.68 4.22
CA THR A 180 0.49 -16.28 4.41
C THR A 180 1.20 -16.08 5.74
N PHE A 181 0.82 -16.80 6.81
CA PHE A 181 1.61 -16.86 8.05
C PHE A 181 3.04 -17.36 7.81
N ARG A 182 3.21 -18.43 7.01
CA ARG A 182 4.53 -18.99 6.69
C ARG A 182 5.48 -17.99 6.01
N PHE A 183 4.98 -17.00 5.28
CA PHE A 183 5.82 -15.91 4.77
C PHE A 183 6.62 -15.26 5.91
N PHE A 184 5.92 -14.82 6.97
CA PHE A 184 6.55 -14.14 8.10
C PHE A 184 7.41 -15.09 8.93
N TRP A 185 6.97 -16.34 9.07
CA TRP A 185 7.68 -17.32 9.88
C TRP A 185 8.97 -17.81 9.23
N GLU A 186 8.91 -18.22 7.96
CA GLU A 186 10.00 -18.89 7.23
C GLU A 186 10.98 -17.92 6.57
N THR A 187 10.52 -16.74 6.12
CA THR A 187 11.40 -15.76 5.46
C THR A 187 12.02 -14.76 6.44
N GLY A 188 11.43 -14.60 7.63
CA GLY A 188 11.96 -13.76 8.69
C GLY A 188 13.26 -14.33 9.27
N ASN A 189 14.26 -13.47 9.49
CA ASN A 189 15.53 -13.85 10.09
C ASN A 189 15.32 -14.14 11.60
N PRO A 190 15.47 -15.40 12.05
CA PRO A 190 15.13 -15.77 13.43
C PRO A 190 16.09 -15.19 14.48
N ARG A 191 17.25 -14.65 14.07
CA ARG A 191 18.26 -14.10 15.01
C ARG A 191 17.99 -12.66 15.41
N ASN A 192 17.43 -11.86 14.51
CA ASN A 192 17.17 -10.43 14.73
C ASN A 192 15.72 -10.04 14.44
N GLY A 193 14.89 -10.99 13.99
CA GLY A 193 13.48 -10.77 13.72
C GLY A 193 13.16 -9.96 12.48
N LEU A 194 14.16 -9.58 11.67
CA LEU A 194 13.96 -8.80 10.46
C LEU A 194 13.26 -9.61 9.36
N ILE A 195 12.40 -8.96 8.61
CA ILE A 195 11.55 -9.57 7.58
C ILE A 195 11.86 -8.87 6.25
N PRO A 196 12.10 -9.62 5.16
CA PRO A 196 12.41 -9.02 3.88
C PRO A 196 11.21 -8.21 3.37
N ASP A 197 11.49 -7.11 2.68
CA ASP A 197 10.45 -6.32 1.99
C ASP A 197 9.68 -7.19 0.99
N ARG A 198 10.43 -8.02 0.25
CA ARG A 198 9.92 -8.94 -0.77
C ARG A 198 10.67 -10.27 -0.78
N PHE A 199 10.03 -11.30 -1.31
CA PHE A 199 10.59 -12.65 -1.43
C PHE A 199 9.98 -13.36 -2.65
N PRO A 200 10.70 -14.20 -3.41
CA PRO A 200 12.06 -14.70 -3.19
C PRO A 200 13.18 -13.81 -3.73
N THR A 201 12.86 -12.74 -4.47
CA THR A 201 13.89 -11.80 -4.92
C THR A 201 14.65 -11.24 -3.71
N PRO A 202 15.99 -11.42 -3.63
CA PRO A 202 16.77 -10.93 -2.50
C PRO A 202 16.59 -9.42 -2.30
N SER A 203 16.25 -9.01 -1.08
CA SER A 203 15.96 -7.62 -0.73
C SER A 203 16.47 -7.23 0.67
N PHE A 204 16.40 -5.94 0.96
CA PHE A 204 16.51 -5.37 2.31
C PHE A 204 15.31 -5.78 3.18
N ALA A 205 15.42 -5.53 4.49
CA ALA A 205 14.30 -5.63 5.41
C ALA A 205 13.40 -4.40 5.31
N SER A 206 12.08 -4.58 5.44
CA SER A 206 11.13 -3.49 5.65
C SER A 206 10.66 -3.51 7.10
N ILE A 207 10.78 -2.39 7.81
CA ILE A 207 10.29 -2.30 9.19
C ILE A 207 8.75 -2.41 9.26
N SER A 208 8.05 -2.01 8.21
CA SER A 208 6.60 -2.20 8.09
C SER A 208 6.24 -3.68 7.96
N ALA A 209 6.98 -4.45 7.14
CA ALA A 209 6.82 -5.89 7.07
C ALA A 209 7.11 -6.57 8.44
N VAL A 210 8.07 -6.05 9.21
CA VAL A 210 8.30 -6.50 10.59
C VAL A 210 7.10 -6.23 11.51
N GLY A 211 6.47 -5.05 11.43
CA GLY A 211 5.26 -4.74 12.20
C GLY A 211 4.11 -5.72 11.92
N PHE A 212 3.87 -6.03 10.64
CA PHE A 212 2.91 -7.07 10.26
C PHE A 212 3.35 -8.47 10.73
N GLY A 213 4.63 -8.81 10.65
CA GLY A 213 5.15 -10.09 11.13
C GLY A 213 5.05 -10.28 12.65
N LEU A 214 5.27 -9.22 13.44
CA LEU A 214 5.00 -9.23 14.87
C LEU A 214 3.52 -9.54 15.16
N THR A 215 2.62 -9.02 14.32
CA THR A 215 1.19 -9.35 14.39
C THR A 215 0.90 -10.79 13.98
N ALA A 216 1.63 -11.33 13.01
CA ALA A 216 1.49 -12.72 12.55
C ALA A 216 1.79 -13.76 13.64
N TYR A 217 2.70 -13.49 14.58
CA TYR A 217 3.12 -14.51 15.55
C TYR A 217 2.03 -14.90 16.56
N PRO A 218 1.33 -13.96 17.25
CA PRO A 218 0.15 -14.29 18.04
C PRO A 218 -0.96 -14.99 17.24
N ILE A 219 -1.20 -14.57 15.99
CA ILE A 219 -2.15 -15.26 15.10
C ILE A 219 -1.70 -16.72 14.94
N GLY A 220 -0.43 -16.98 14.64
CA GLY A 220 0.10 -18.34 14.54
C GLY A 220 -0.04 -19.17 15.83
N VAL A 221 -0.07 -18.54 17.01
CA VAL A 221 -0.33 -19.24 18.28
C VAL A 221 -1.80 -19.64 18.39
N GLU A 222 -2.72 -18.69 18.20
CA GLU A 222 -4.17 -18.94 18.30
C GLU A 222 -4.68 -19.93 17.24
N ARG A 223 -4.02 -19.97 16.08
CA ARG A 223 -4.33 -20.91 15.00
C ARG A 223 -3.57 -22.23 15.10
N GLY A 224 -2.65 -22.37 16.06
CA GLY A 224 -1.89 -23.59 16.31
C GLY A 224 -0.79 -23.89 15.28
N TYR A 225 -0.36 -22.89 14.49
CA TYR A 225 0.74 -23.01 13.52
C TYR A 225 2.10 -23.06 14.21
N ILE A 226 2.24 -22.35 15.34
CA ILE A 226 3.44 -22.33 16.18
C ILE A 226 3.06 -22.37 17.67
N SER A 227 3.98 -22.78 18.53
CA SER A 227 3.76 -22.72 19.98
C SER A 227 3.90 -21.27 20.49
N ARG A 228 3.24 -20.95 21.61
CA ARG A 228 3.41 -19.66 22.30
C ARG A 228 4.87 -19.39 22.64
N GLN A 229 5.62 -20.41 23.09
CA GLN A 229 7.05 -20.28 23.36
C GLN A 229 7.85 -19.88 22.10
N ALA A 230 7.59 -20.52 20.96
CA ALA A 230 8.28 -20.20 19.71
C ALA A 230 7.96 -18.76 19.26
N ALA A 231 6.71 -18.33 19.43
CA ALA A 231 6.30 -16.95 19.17
C ALA A 231 7.05 -15.96 20.08
N ARG A 232 7.11 -16.21 21.39
CA ARG A 232 7.84 -15.35 22.34
C ARG A 232 9.30 -15.19 21.98
N GLN A 233 9.97 -16.29 21.65
CA GLN A 233 11.38 -16.27 21.25
C GLN A 233 11.60 -15.42 20.00
N ARG A 234 10.71 -15.52 19.01
CA ARG A 234 10.79 -14.71 17.79
C ARG A 234 10.54 -13.23 18.08
N VAL A 235 9.50 -12.92 18.87
CA VAL A 235 9.17 -11.54 19.27
C VAL A 235 10.31 -10.91 20.07
N LEU A 236 10.89 -11.63 21.04
CA LEU A 236 12.04 -11.13 21.81
C LEU A 236 13.27 -10.89 20.94
N ALA A 237 13.56 -11.76 19.97
CA ALA A 237 14.64 -11.53 19.02
C ALA A 237 14.44 -10.21 18.24
N THR A 238 13.21 -9.95 17.79
CA THR A 238 12.84 -8.70 17.13
C THR A 238 12.96 -7.49 18.06
N LEU A 239 12.34 -7.54 19.25
CA LEU A 239 12.31 -6.40 20.17
C LEU A 239 13.70 -6.05 20.70
N ARG A 240 14.53 -7.04 21.05
CA ARG A 240 15.91 -6.81 21.48
C ARG A 240 16.76 -6.18 20.38
N PHE A 241 16.52 -6.56 19.12
CA PHE A 241 17.15 -5.91 17.97
C PHE A 241 16.75 -4.43 17.89
N PHE A 242 15.46 -4.10 17.86
CA PHE A 242 15.00 -2.70 17.75
C PHE A 242 15.26 -1.84 19.01
N ALA A 243 15.41 -2.46 20.17
CA ALA A 243 15.86 -1.75 21.37
C ALA A 243 17.28 -1.21 21.18
N GLY A 244 18.17 -1.99 20.56
CA GLY A 244 19.56 -1.61 20.26
C GLY A 244 19.80 -0.95 18.90
N GLU A 245 18.82 -0.96 18.00
CA GLU A 245 18.97 -0.48 16.62
C GLU A 245 19.16 1.05 16.54
N ALA A 246 19.96 1.49 15.56
CA ALA A 246 20.17 2.89 15.28
C ALA A 246 18.84 3.55 14.86
N ASN A 247 18.55 4.68 15.48
CA ASN A 247 17.31 5.42 15.28
C ASN A 247 17.57 6.92 15.32
N GLN A 248 16.62 7.68 14.77
CA GLN A 248 16.60 9.12 14.81
C GLN A 248 15.44 9.54 15.70
N HIS A 249 15.74 9.97 16.94
CA HIS A 249 14.72 10.36 17.93
C HIS A 249 13.64 9.27 18.15
N GLY A 250 14.06 8.01 18.18
CA GLY A 250 13.19 6.84 18.32
C GLY A 250 12.54 6.36 17.01
N PHE A 251 12.61 7.13 15.92
CA PHE A 251 12.14 6.69 14.60
C PHE A 251 13.19 5.88 13.84
N PHE A 252 12.73 4.93 13.04
CA PHE A 252 13.60 4.00 12.32
C PHE A 252 13.62 4.27 10.81
N TYR A 253 14.71 3.86 10.18
CA TYR A 253 14.80 3.81 8.72
C TYR A 253 13.81 2.79 8.18
N HIS A 254 13.11 3.17 7.09
CA HIS A 254 12.13 2.31 6.42
C HIS A 254 12.76 0.99 5.97
N PHE A 255 13.89 1.06 5.26
CA PHE A 255 14.64 -0.09 4.79
C PHE A 255 16.01 -0.20 5.44
N ILE A 256 16.30 -1.39 5.96
CA ILE A 256 17.55 -1.72 6.63
C ILE A 256 18.10 -3.04 6.12
N ASP A 257 19.42 -3.23 6.20
CA ASP A 257 20.07 -4.47 5.80
C ASP A 257 19.59 -5.65 6.66
N MET A 258 19.20 -6.75 6.01
CA MET A 258 18.58 -7.94 6.64
C MET A 258 19.43 -8.59 7.74
N ARG A 259 20.74 -8.32 7.77
CA ARG A 259 21.68 -8.95 8.71
C ARG A 259 22.17 -7.97 9.76
N SER A 260 22.64 -6.80 9.32
CA SER A 260 23.34 -5.83 10.16
C SER A 260 22.42 -4.78 10.77
N GLY A 261 21.22 -4.56 10.22
CA GLY A 261 20.34 -3.46 10.64
C GLY A 261 20.75 -2.08 10.09
N ALA A 262 21.89 -1.98 9.41
CA ALA A 262 22.35 -0.72 8.84
C ALA A 262 21.34 -0.17 7.82
N ARG A 263 21.17 1.17 7.78
CA ARG A 263 20.38 1.87 6.77
C ARG A 263 20.71 1.32 5.37
N SER A 264 19.69 0.87 4.65
CA SER A 264 19.85 0.36 3.29
C SER A 264 19.67 1.50 2.29
N ASN A 265 20.54 1.57 1.27
CA ASN A 265 20.49 2.57 0.21
C ASN A 265 20.37 4.01 0.79
N GLU A 266 19.55 4.85 0.16
CA GLU A 266 19.23 6.21 0.61
C GLU A 266 17.97 6.24 1.50
N SER A 267 17.57 5.10 2.09
CA SER A 267 16.30 4.97 2.82
C SER A 267 16.09 6.10 3.83
N GLU A 268 14.88 6.63 3.87
CA GLU A 268 14.47 7.63 4.84
C GLU A 268 14.17 7.02 6.21
N VAL A 269 14.29 7.83 7.25
CA VAL A 269 13.54 7.63 8.49
C VAL A 269 12.09 7.95 8.17
N SER A 270 11.19 6.97 8.35
CA SER A 270 9.79 7.10 7.96
C SER A 270 8.87 7.04 9.17
N THR A 271 8.02 8.05 9.30
CA THR A 271 7.07 8.14 10.43
C THR A 271 5.94 7.12 10.29
N VAL A 272 5.48 6.83 9.07
CA VAL A 272 4.43 5.82 8.83
C VAL A 272 4.96 4.40 9.01
N ASP A 273 6.16 4.10 8.52
CA ASP A 273 6.72 2.75 8.65
C ASP A 273 7.13 2.45 10.10
N THR A 274 7.58 3.47 10.83
CA THR A 274 7.76 3.38 12.30
C THR A 274 6.41 3.14 13.00
N ALA A 275 5.33 3.84 12.62
CA ALA A 275 4.02 3.62 13.23
C ALA A 275 3.47 2.19 13.00
N LEU A 276 3.67 1.62 11.80
CA LEU A 276 3.29 0.25 11.48
C LEU A 276 4.11 -0.77 12.28
N LEU A 277 5.42 -0.55 12.43
CA LEU A 277 6.28 -1.35 13.31
C LEU A 277 5.77 -1.34 14.75
N LEU A 278 5.52 -0.14 15.29
CA LEU A 278 5.07 0.06 16.67
C LEU A 278 3.72 -0.60 16.93
N ALA A 279 2.78 -0.56 16.00
CA ALA A 279 1.48 -1.21 16.19
C ALA A 279 1.62 -2.74 16.35
N GLY A 280 2.51 -3.37 15.58
CA GLY A 280 2.84 -4.78 15.78
C GLY A 280 3.51 -5.07 17.14
N MET A 281 4.40 -4.17 17.60
CA MET A 281 5.04 -4.27 18.91
C MET A 281 4.04 -4.10 20.06
N LEU A 282 3.13 -3.13 19.97
CA LEU A 282 2.10 -2.86 20.97
C LEU A 282 1.03 -3.96 21.00
N PHE A 283 0.73 -4.57 19.85
CA PHE A 283 -0.10 -5.77 19.81
C PHE A 283 0.56 -6.93 20.55
N CYS A 284 1.86 -7.19 20.32
CA CYS A 284 2.61 -8.20 21.08
C CYS A 284 2.68 -7.87 22.58
N GLN A 285 2.93 -6.60 22.94
CA GLN A 285 2.91 -6.12 24.32
C GLN A 285 1.59 -6.48 25.01
N THR A 286 0.47 -6.32 24.31
CA THR A 286 -0.86 -6.52 24.89
C THR A 286 -1.25 -8.00 24.91
N TYR A 287 -0.84 -8.79 23.91
CA TYR A 287 -1.15 -10.22 23.82
C TYR A 287 -0.31 -11.12 24.75
N PHE A 288 0.95 -10.77 24.99
CA PHE A 288 1.83 -11.50 25.91
C PHE A 288 1.70 -10.92 27.32
N ASP A 289 0.62 -11.27 28.00
CA ASP A 289 0.18 -10.73 29.29
C ASP A 289 0.47 -11.63 30.50
N GLY A 290 1.10 -12.79 30.31
CA GLY A 290 1.40 -13.74 31.37
C GLY A 290 2.55 -13.33 32.30
N ASP A 291 2.72 -14.10 33.39
CA ASP A 291 3.78 -13.95 34.39
C ASP A 291 5.12 -14.58 33.96
N ASP A 292 5.19 -15.17 32.78
CA ASP A 292 6.43 -15.74 32.23
C ASP A 292 7.49 -14.61 32.06
N PRO A 293 8.74 -14.82 32.50
CA PRO A 293 9.78 -13.80 32.38
C PRO A 293 10.01 -13.28 30.95
N GLU A 294 9.85 -14.13 29.93
CA GLU A 294 9.94 -13.72 28.53
C GLU A 294 8.79 -12.79 28.13
N GLU A 295 7.57 -13.02 28.63
CA GLU A 295 6.42 -12.16 28.35
C GLU A 295 6.56 -10.80 29.06
N ILE A 296 7.04 -10.79 30.29
CA ILE A 296 7.38 -9.56 31.02
C ILE A 296 8.42 -8.74 30.24
N GLU A 297 9.45 -9.39 29.70
CA GLU A 297 10.48 -8.74 28.89
C GLU A 297 9.91 -8.19 27.57
N ILE A 298 9.03 -8.94 26.88
CA ILE A 298 8.30 -8.45 25.70
C ILE A 298 7.57 -7.14 26.03
N ARG A 299 6.81 -7.13 27.13
CA ARG A 299 6.05 -5.94 27.55
C ARG A 299 6.97 -4.75 27.83
N THR A 300 8.08 -5.01 28.51
CA THR A 300 9.07 -3.99 28.89
C THR A 300 9.78 -3.40 27.68
N LEU A 301 10.23 -4.22 26.73
CA LEU A 301 10.94 -3.73 25.54
C LEU A 301 10.01 -2.98 24.58
N ALA A 302 8.80 -3.48 24.35
CA ALA A 302 7.82 -2.78 23.52
C ALA A 302 7.46 -1.40 24.11
N GLU A 303 7.28 -1.33 25.43
CA GLU A 303 7.07 -0.09 26.18
C GLU A 303 8.25 0.88 26.00
N GLU A 304 9.48 0.40 26.20
CA GLU A 304 10.70 1.20 26.06
C GLU A 304 10.83 1.79 24.65
N ILE A 305 10.65 0.96 23.62
CA ILE A 305 10.76 1.39 22.22
C ILE A 305 9.69 2.43 21.89
N TYR A 306 8.43 2.19 22.27
CA TYR A 306 7.34 3.13 21.98
C TYR A 306 7.53 4.47 22.70
N ARG A 307 7.87 4.45 24.00
CA ARG A 307 8.12 5.67 24.78
C ARG A 307 9.31 6.49 24.29
N ARG A 308 10.27 5.88 23.60
CA ARG A 308 11.44 6.57 23.04
C ARG A 308 11.10 7.42 21.82
N VAL A 309 9.97 7.16 21.14
CA VAL A 309 9.61 7.88 19.91
C VAL A 309 9.16 9.30 20.22
N ASP A 310 9.95 10.27 19.76
CA ASP A 310 9.69 11.70 19.97
C ASP A 310 8.80 12.28 18.87
N TRP A 311 7.49 12.11 19.00
CA TRP A 311 6.54 12.59 17.99
C TRP A 311 6.55 14.11 17.82
N THR A 312 7.02 14.87 18.82
CA THR A 312 7.17 16.33 18.72
C THR A 312 8.34 16.71 17.80
N TRP A 313 9.42 15.93 17.81
CA TRP A 313 10.51 16.09 16.84
C TRP A 313 10.03 15.88 15.41
N ALA A 314 9.12 14.94 15.18
CA ALA A 314 8.53 14.66 13.87
C ALA A 314 7.53 15.72 13.37
N GLN A 315 7.30 16.80 14.13
CA GLN A 315 6.53 17.98 13.71
C GLN A 315 7.45 19.17 13.43
N PRO A 316 8.25 19.18 12.33
CA PRO A 316 9.03 20.37 11.96
C PRO A 316 8.14 21.57 11.60
N ARG A 317 6.86 21.30 11.32
CA ARG A 317 5.81 22.27 10.96
C ARG A 317 4.53 21.90 11.72
N PRO A 318 4.50 22.07 13.05
CA PRO A 318 3.33 21.68 13.85
C PRO A 318 2.10 22.47 13.38
N PRO A 319 0.90 21.88 13.47
CA PRO A 319 0.58 20.62 14.13
C PRO A 319 0.69 19.37 13.23
N ALA A 320 1.22 19.48 12.01
CA ALA A 320 1.33 18.34 11.10
C ALA A 320 2.60 17.50 11.39
N VAL A 321 2.50 16.18 11.19
CA VAL A 321 3.63 15.26 11.28
C VAL A 321 4.26 15.08 9.89
N ALA A 322 5.58 15.23 9.79
CA ALA A 322 6.30 15.07 8.54
C ALA A 322 6.30 13.62 8.04
N LEU A 323 6.35 13.44 6.72
CA LEU A 323 6.42 12.11 6.11
C LEU A 323 7.71 11.37 6.46
N ALA A 324 8.83 12.08 6.34
CA ALA A 324 10.13 11.47 6.29
C ALA A 324 11.24 12.45 6.69
N TRP A 325 12.37 11.89 7.11
CA TRP A 325 13.61 12.60 7.35
C TRP A 325 14.80 11.81 6.77
N THR A 326 15.79 12.48 6.21
CA THR A 326 17.06 11.87 5.79
C THR A 326 18.25 12.60 6.40
N PRO A 327 19.36 11.90 6.68
CA PRO A 327 20.61 12.54 7.10
C PRO A 327 21.12 13.60 6.12
N GLU A 328 20.90 13.38 4.83
CA GLU A 328 21.38 14.26 3.76
C GLU A 328 20.51 15.51 3.58
N GLY A 329 19.20 15.38 3.79
CA GLY A 329 18.21 16.41 3.41
C GLY A 329 17.39 16.98 4.57
N GLY A 330 17.51 16.44 5.78
CA GLY A 330 16.62 16.76 6.88
C GLY A 330 15.18 16.29 6.62
N PHE A 331 14.20 17.02 7.14
CA PHE A 331 12.79 16.68 6.92
C PHE A 331 12.34 16.94 5.48
N ALA A 332 11.58 16.00 4.93
CA ALA A 332 10.88 16.19 3.67
C ALA A 332 9.96 17.43 3.74
N GLY A 333 9.73 18.06 2.58
CA GLY A 333 8.83 19.23 2.46
C GLY A 333 7.33 18.88 2.48
N LEU A 334 6.98 17.63 2.78
CA LEU A 334 5.60 17.13 2.82
C LEU A 334 5.26 16.64 4.23
N ASP A 335 4.02 16.90 4.63
CA ASP A 335 3.42 16.46 5.89
C ASP A 335 2.20 15.58 5.64
N TRP A 336 1.90 14.70 6.59
CA TRP A 336 0.77 13.80 6.52
C TRP A 336 -0.53 14.58 6.72
N ASN A 337 -1.36 14.59 5.68
CA ASN A 337 -2.75 15.06 5.74
C ASN A 337 -3.63 13.98 5.12
N GLY A 338 -4.81 13.75 5.69
CA GLY A 338 -5.68 12.67 5.28
C GLY A 338 -6.69 13.08 4.21
N TYR A 339 -7.40 12.15 3.58
CA TYR A 339 -7.50 10.76 3.98
C TYR A 339 -6.50 9.88 3.20
N ASN A 340 -5.70 9.07 3.93
CA ASN A 340 -4.77 8.07 3.40
C ASN A 340 -4.38 7.06 4.51
N GLU A 341 -3.34 6.25 4.30
CA GLU A 341 -2.92 5.18 5.21
C GLU A 341 -2.42 5.61 6.59
N ALA A 342 -2.11 6.90 6.79
CA ALA A 342 -1.32 7.39 7.91
C ALA A 342 -2.11 7.74 9.19
N MET A 343 -3.36 7.30 9.35
CA MET A 343 -4.13 7.53 10.59
C MET A 343 -3.36 7.05 11.83
N LEU A 344 -2.73 5.88 11.72
CA LEU A 344 -1.95 5.26 12.79
C LEU A 344 -0.79 6.14 13.30
N VAL A 345 -0.20 6.98 12.43
CA VAL A 345 0.85 7.94 12.82
C VAL A 345 0.29 8.90 13.87
N TYR A 346 -0.87 9.49 13.60
CA TYR A 346 -1.50 10.46 14.50
C TYR A 346 -2.06 9.81 15.76
N LEU A 347 -2.70 8.64 15.64
CA LEU A 347 -3.24 7.91 16.79
C LEU A 347 -2.12 7.53 17.78
N LEU A 348 -1.02 6.98 17.29
CA LEU A 348 0.13 6.64 18.14
C LEU A 348 0.87 7.89 18.66
N ALA A 349 0.90 8.98 17.90
CA ALA A 349 1.48 10.24 18.38
C ALA A 349 0.67 10.87 19.52
N LEU A 350 -0.66 10.82 19.43
CA LEU A 350 -1.58 11.30 20.47
C LEU A 350 -1.57 10.37 21.69
N GLY A 351 -1.44 9.06 21.48
CA GLY A 351 -1.35 8.06 22.55
C GLY A 351 -0.01 8.05 23.30
N SER A 352 1.00 8.79 22.84
CA SER A 352 2.34 8.73 23.43
C SER A 352 2.37 9.33 24.85
N PRO A 353 2.86 8.59 25.86
CA PRO A 353 2.91 9.07 27.23
C PRO A 353 4.13 9.96 27.54
N THR A 354 5.07 10.09 26.61
CA THR A 354 6.36 10.78 26.81
C THR A 354 6.55 11.97 25.87
N HIS A 355 6.20 11.80 24.60
CA HIS A 355 6.33 12.83 23.57
C HIS A 355 5.04 12.99 22.78
N PRO A 356 3.90 13.26 23.42
CA PRO A 356 2.64 13.43 22.72
C PRO A 356 2.63 14.68 21.83
N VAL A 357 1.99 14.57 20.67
CA VAL A 357 1.56 15.76 19.92
C VAL A 357 0.31 16.38 20.55
N ASP A 358 0.04 17.63 20.21
CA ASP A 358 -1.20 18.33 20.60
C ASP A 358 -2.43 17.76 19.88
N GLU A 359 -3.61 17.85 20.48
CA GLU A 359 -4.89 17.38 19.91
C GLU A 359 -5.22 18.04 18.56
N GLN A 360 -4.72 19.27 18.33
CA GLN A 360 -4.82 19.94 17.03
C GLN A 360 -4.18 19.16 15.88
N ALA A 361 -3.27 18.21 16.17
CA ALA A 361 -2.70 17.32 15.17
C ALA A 361 -3.78 16.48 14.47
N TRP A 362 -4.80 16.00 15.19
CA TRP A 362 -5.91 15.28 14.56
C TRP A 362 -6.76 16.20 13.68
N THR A 363 -7.05 17.42 14.14
CA THR A 363 -7.74 18.44 13.33
C THR A 363 -6.96 18.75 12.04
N GLN A 364 -5.63 18.82 12.12
CA GLN A 364 -4.79 19.01 10.94
C GLN A 364 -4.81 17.80 10.01
N TRP A 365 -4.76 16.58 10.57
CA TRP A 365 -4.89 15.35 9.82
C TRP A 365 -6.19 15.29 9.02
N THR A 366 -7.33 15.68 9.61
CA THR A 366 -8.64 15.65 8.93
C THR A 366 -8.91 16.87 8.03
N SER A 367 -8.03 17.89 8.04
CA SER A 367 -8.26 19.19 7.37
C SER A 367 -8.51 19.13 5.86
N THR A 368 -8.10 18.05 5.19
CA THR A 368 -8.29 17.86 3.75
C THR A 368 -9.40 16.89 3.38
N TYR A 369 -10.15 16.37 4.36
CA TYR A 369 -11.20 15.36 4.14
C TYR A 369 -12.29 15.80 3.15
N ASP A 370 -12.70 17.07 3.17
CA ASP A 370 -13.72 17.58 2.24
C ASP A 370 -13.32 17.48 0.77
N LYS A 371 -12.01 17.42 0.47
CA LYS A 371 -11.51 17.19 -0.90
C LYS A 371 -11.71 15.75 -1.37
N PHE A 372 -11.86 14.83 -0.40
CA PHE A 372 -11.93 13.40 -0.61
C PHE A 372 -13.30 12.81 -0.26
N TRP A 373 -14.19 13.57 0.37
CA TRP A 373 -15.56 13.15 0.63
C TRP A 373 -16.44 13.34 -0.61
N GLY A 374 -17.13 12.28 -1.03
CA GLY A 374 -18.05 12.37 -2.16
C GLY A 374 -18.59 11.02 -2.60
N THR A 375 -19.31 11.02 -3.73
CA THR A 375 -19.98 9.82 -4.25
C THR A 375 -19.25 9.26 -5.46
N LEU A 376 -18.88 7.98 -5.40
CA LEU A 376 -18.21 7.25 -6.47
C LEU A 376 -18.81 5.84 -6.56
N TYR A 377 -19.25 5.44 -7.76
CA TYR A 377 -19.94 4.16 -8.00
C TYR A 377 -21.05 3.84 -6.98
N ASP A 378 -21.96 4.80 -6.78
CA ASP A 378 -23.12 4.72 -5.87
C ASP A 378 -22.75 4.57 -4.39
N GLN A 379 -21.52 4.91 -4.01
CA GLN A 379 -21.06 4.91 -2.62
C GLN A 379 -20.64 6.31 -2.22
N THR A 380 -21.17 6.85 -1.12
CA THR A 380 -20.74 8.14 -0.55
C THR A 380 -19.82 7.90 0.64
N TYR A 381 -18.55 8.31 0.55
CA TYR A 381 -17.51 7.98 1.53
C TYR A 381 -16.28 8.89 1.39
N LEU A 382 -15.33 8.84 2.33
CA LEU A 382 -13.98 9.40 2.18
C LEU A 382 -13.16 8.53 1.25
N SER A 383 -12.79 9.09 0.11
CA SER A 383 -12.14 8.39 -0.98
C SER A 383 -10.61 8.44 -0.88
N PHE A 384 -9.97 7.28 -0.90
CA PHE A 384 -8.54 7.13 -1.20
C PHE A 384 -8.37 6.05 -2.28
N ALA A 385 -7.51 6.30 -3.26
CA ALA A 385 -7.51 5.49 -4.49
C ALA A 385 -7.08 4.03 -4.22
N PRO A 386 -5.86 3.78 -3.73
CA PRO A 386 -5.44 2.43 -3.37
C PRO A 386 -6.17 1.90 -2.15
N LEU A 387 -6.63 0.65 -2.18
CA LEU A 387 -7.43 0.11 -1.08
C LEU A 387 -6.66 -0.06 0.23
N PHE A 388 -5.32 -0.13 0.19
CA PHE A 388 -4.51 -0.26 1.41
C PHE A 388 -4.70 0.90 2.40
N GLY A 389 -5.04 2.11 1.93
CA GLY A 389 -5.32 3.24 2.82
C GLY A 389 -6.61 3.07 3.63
N HIS A 390 -7.47 2.15 3.22
CA HIS A 390 -8.68 1.71 3.93
C HIS A 390 -8.44 0.47 4.81
N GLN A 391 -7.20 -0.02 4.89
CA GLN A 391 -6.87 -1.33 5.47
C GLN A 391 -5.78 -1.27 6.52
N TYR A 392 -4.67 -0.56 6.28
CA TYR A 392 -3.48 -0.66 7.15
C TYR A 392 -3.76 -0.26 8.59
N THR A 393 -4.38 0.90 8.83
CA THR A 393 -4.74 1.27 10.22
C THR A 393 -5.79 0.32 10.80
N HIS A 394 -6.75 -0.11 9.96
CA HIS A 394 -7.81 -1.04 10.36
C HIS A 394 -7.33 -2.43 10.74
N VAL A 395 -6.07 -2.81 10.44
CA VAL A 395 -5.50 -4.07 10.96
C VAL A 395 -5.46 -4.05 12.48
N TRP A 396 -5.04 -2.93 13.07
CA TRP A 396 -4.85 -2.80 14.53
C TRP A 396 -5.95 -2.01 15.23
N VAL A 397 -6.72 -1.20 14.49
CA VAL A 397 -7.78 -0.38 15.07
C VAL A 397 -9.14 -0.87 14.58
N ASP A 398 -9.97 -1.30 15.52
CA ASP A 398 -11.38 -1.59 15.26
C ASP A 398 -12.17 -0.29 15.23
N PHE A 399 -12.56 0.14 14.04
CA PHE A 399 -13.37 1.35 13.89
C PHE A 399 -14.88 1.11 14.01
N ARG A 400 -15.34 -0.11 14.29
CA ARG A 400 -16.78 -0.39 14.41
C ARG A 400 -17.39 0.35 15.59
N GLY A 401 -18.38 1.19 15.29
CA GLY A 401 -19.15 1.91 16.31
C GLY A 401 -18.43 3.07 16.99
N ILE A 402 -17.18 3.37 16.60
CA ILE A 402 -16.44 4.54 17.10
C ILE A 402 -16.31 5.60 16.00
N GLN A 403 -16.49 6.87 16.36
CA GLN A 403 -16.48 7.98 15.41
C GLN A 403 -15.72 9.17 15.98
N ASP A 404 -14.87 9.79 15.16
CA ASP A 404 -14.35 11.13 15.42
C ASP A 404 -15.38 12.20 15.05
N SER A 405 -15.02 13.48 15.17
CA SER A 405 -15.92 14.60 14.82
C SER A 405 -16.40 14.54 13.37
N TYR A 406 -15.49 14.38 12.41
CA TYR A 406 -15.82 14.41 11.00
C TYR A 406 -16.76 13.27 10.59
N MET A 407 -16.44 12.05 11.03
CA MET A 407 -17.21 10.86 10.69
C MET A 407 -18.60 10.88 11.35
N ARG A 408 -18.70 11.41 12.57
CA ARG A 408 -19.98 11.62 13.26
C ARG A 408 -20.88 12.60 12.52
N GLU A 409 -20.35 13.71 12.01
CA GLU A 409 -21.11 14.68 11.19
C GLU A 409 -21.70 14.03 9.92
N HIS A 410 -21.00 13.04 9.37
CA HIS A 410 -21.44 12.30 8.19
C HIS A 410 -22.23 11.01 8.51
N GLY A 411 -22.41 10.69 9.80
CA GLY A 411 -23.15 9.52 10.25
C GLY A 411 -22.54 8.18 9.84
N LEU A 412 -21.22 8.12 9.64
CA LEU A 412 -20.46 6.90 9.33
C LEU A 412 -19.38 6.66 10.38
N ASP A 413 -18.93 5.43 10.55
CA ASP A 413 -17.61 5.15 11.15
C ASP A 413 -16.59 4.80 10.05
N TYR A 414 -15.31 4.69 10.39
CA TYR A 414 -14.29 4.35 9.40
C TYR A 414 -14.37 2.89 8.92
N PHE A 415 -15.06 2.01 9.64
CA PHE A 415 -15.29 0.62 9.18
C PHE A 415 -16.28 0.61 8.02
N GLU A 416 -17.42 1.28 8.17
CA GLU A 416 -18.41 1.49 7.10
C GLU A 416 -17.81 2.31 5.95
N ASN A 417 -16.95 3.28 6.22
CA ASN A 417 -16.21 4.00 5.18
C ASN A 417 -15.37 3.05 4.30
N SER A 418 -14.62 2.13 4.91
CA SER A 418 -13.82 1.14 4.20
C SER A 418 -14.68 0.10 3.48
N ARG A 419 -15.83 -0.29 4.05
CA ARG A 419 -16.84 -1.12 3.36
C ARG A 419 -17.31 -0.43 2.07
N ARG A 420 -17.66 0.85 2.12
CA ARG A 420 -18.08 1.63 0.94
C ARG A 420 -16.97 1.75 -0.10
N ALA A 421 -15.73 1.99 0.30
CA ALA A 421 -14.58 1.98 -0.61
C ALA A 421 -14.41 0.63 -1.33
N THR A 422 -14.59 -0.47 -0.60
CA THR A 422 -14.54 -1.83 -1.13
C THR A 422 -15.63 -2.06 -2.18
N TYR A 423 -16.86 -1.64 -1.89
CA TYR A 423 -17.98 -1.69 -2.84
C TYR A 423 -17.74 -0.84 -4.09
N ALA A 424 -17.25 0.39 -3.93
CA ALA A 424 -16.96 1.29 -5.04
C ALA A 424 -15.88 0.72 -5.97
N GLN A 425 -14.81 0.16 -5.41
CA GLN A 425 -13.74 -0.45 -6.19
C GLN A 425 -14.22 -1.68 -6.97
N ARG A 426 -15.02 -2.55 -6.33
CA ARG A 426 -15.61 -3.69 -7.03
C ARG A 426 -16.56 -3.26 -8.15
N ARG A 427 -17.35 -2.20 -7.94
CA ARG A 427 -18.23 -1.65 -8.97
C ARG A 427 -17.44 -1.08 -10.16
N TYR A 428 -16.32 -0.40 -9.91
CA TYR A 428 -15.39 -0.01 -10.98
C TYR A 428 -14.93 -1.21 -11.80
N ALA A 429 -14.52 -2.31 -11.13
CA ALA A 429 -14.07 -3.51 -11.82
C ALA A 429 -15.18 -4.20 -12.63
N ILE A 430 -16.44 -4.14 -12.17
CA ILE A 430 -17.60 -4.61 -12.94
C ILE A 430 -17.85 -3.72 -14.16
N ALA A 431 -17.76 -2.40 -14.01
CA ALA A 431 -17.94 -1.45 -15.10
C ALA A 431 -16.83 -1.56 -16.15
N ASN A 432 -15.61 -1.86 -15.70
CA ASN A 432 -14.42 -2.09 -16.51
C ASN A 432 -14.27 -1.09 -17.68
N PRO A 433 -14.20 0.22 -17.40
CA PRO A 433 -14.25 1.25 -18.44
C PRO A 433 -13.06 1.18 -19.42
N LYS A 434 -11.94 0.56 -19.00
CA LYS A 434 -10.74 0.34 -19.80
C LYS A 434 -10.72 -1.03 -20.48
N GLN A 435 -11.78 -1.82 -20.34
CA GLN A 435 -11.95 -3.13 -20.98
C GLN A 435 -10.72 -4.04 -20.78
N PHE A 436 -10.19 -4.08 -19.56
CA PHE A 436 -9.13 -5.03 -19.21
C PHE A 436 -9.70 -6.44 -19.09
N GLN A 437 -8.97 -7.43 -19.61
CA GLN A 437 -9.29 -8.83 -19.45
C GLN A 437 -9.24 -9.24 -17.98
N GLY A 438 -10.13 -10.15 -17.60
CA GLY A 438 -10.19 -10.72 -16.26
C GLY A 438 -11.09 -9.92 -15.30
N TYR A 439 -11.13 -8.60 -15.41
CA TYR A 439 -11.91 -7.72 -14.54
C TYR A 439 -13.40 -8.12 -14.50
N GLY A 440 -13.99 -8.09 -13.32
CA GLY A 440 -15.42 -8.30 -13.16
C GLY A 440 -15.87 -8.43 -11.72
N LYS A 441 -17.07 -9.00 -11.55
CA LYS A 441 -17.75 -9.14 -10.25
C LYS A 441 -16.90 -9.85 -9.18
N ASN A 442 -16.11 -10.85 -9.58
CA ASN A 442 -15.33 -11.68 -8.66
C ASN A 442 -13.81 -11.66 -8.96
N VAL A 443 -13.36 -10.79 -9.87
CA VAL A 443 -11.93 -10.58 -10.12
C VAL A 443 -11.71 -9.08 -10.15
N TRP A 444 -11.30 -8.57 -8.99
CA TRP A 444 -11.12 -7.16 -8.71
C TRP A 444 -10.12 -7.02 -7.55
N GLY A 445 -9.57 -5.82 -7.36
CA GLY A 445 -8.56 -5.55 -6.35
C GLY A 445 -7.47 -4.65 -6.89
N MET A 446 -7.52 -3.36 -6.56
CA MET A 446 -6.52 -2.36 -6.93
C MET A 446 -5.92 -1.75 -5.67
N SER A 447 -4.61 -1.89 -5.54
CA SER A 447 -3.82 -1.28 -4.48
C SER A 447 -2.45 -0.89 -5.03
N ALA A 448 -1.59 -0.32 -4.18
CA ALA A 448 -0.17 -0.25 -4.51
C ALA A 448 0.39 -1.66 -4.64
N SER A 449 1.04 -1.95 -5.76
CA SER A 449 1.60 -3.28 -6.06
C SER A 449 2.64 -3.18 -7.17
N ASP A 450 3.37 -4.26 -7.42
CA ASP A 450 4.13 -4.45 -8.64
C ASP A 450 3.22 -4.65 -9.87
N GLY A 451 3.84 -4.72 -11.04
CA GLY A 451 3.18 -4.73 -12.34
C GLY A 451 4.16 -4.94 -13.49
N PRO A 452 3.64 -5.24 -14.69
CA PRO A 452 4.46 -5.73 -15.81
C PRO A 452 5.30 -4.66 -16.51
N GLY A 453 5.24 -3.40 -16.08
CA GLY A 453 5.87 -2.27 -16.75
C GLY A 453 7.32 -1.97 -16.34
N PRO A 454 7.92 -0.92 -16.92
CA PRO A 454 7.30 0.00 -17.90
C PRO A 454 7.16 -0.66 -19.28
N ALA A 455 5.94 -0.66 -19.82
CA ALA A 455 5.65 -1.18 -21.16
C ALA A 455 4.49 -0.42 -21.81
N ARG A 456 4.40 -0.49 -23.14
CA ARG A 456 3.30 0.03 -23.94
C ARG A 456 2.82 -1.03 -24.92
N GLU A 457 1.51 -1.15 -25.07
CA GLU A 457 0.90 -2.07 -26.03
C GLU A 457 -0.26 -1.38 -26.73
N SER A 458 -0.16 -1.25 -28.06
CA SER A 458 -1.17 -0.60 -28.90
C SER A 458 -2.23 -1.56 -29.44
N ASN A 459 -1.98 -2.87 -29.40
CA ASN A 459 -2.85 -3.88 -30.01
C ASN A 459 -3.98 -4.37 -29.08
N LEU A 460 -4.07 -3.87 -27.86
CA LEU A 460 -5.11 -4.24 -26.88
C LEU A 460 -6.32 -3.29 -26.92
N GLY A 461 -6.74 -2.85 -28.11
CA GLY A 461 -7.89 -1.94 -28.26
C GLY A 461 -7.58 -0.47 -27.89
N GLY A 462 -6.32 -0.04 -28.02
CA GLY A 462 -5.86 1.32 -27.73
C GLY A 462 -4.41 1.32 -27.22
N ASP A 463 -3.79 2.50 -27.13
CA ASP A 463 -2.47 2.65 -26.49
C ASP A 463 -2.59 2.42 -24.98
N ARG A 464 -2.18 1.23 -24.51
CA ARG A 464 -2.18 0.86 -23.10
C ARG A 464 -0.79 1.02 -22.53
N ARG A 465 -0.68 1.75 -21.41
CA ARG A 465 0.55 1.87 -20.62
C ARG A 465 0.48 0.95 -19.42
N PHE A 466 1.53 0.15 -19.23
CA PHE A 466 1.73 -0.67 -18.04
C PHE A 466 2.81 -0.07 -17.15
N LEU A 467 2.59 -0.13 -15.86
CA LEU A 467 3.45 0.42 -14.83
C LEU A 467 4.21 -0.71 -14.13
N ARG A 468 5.41 -0.39 -13.62
CA ARG A 468 6.20 -1.31 -12.79
C ARG A 468 5.53 -1.40 -11.41
N TYR A 469 6.07 -0.72 -10.41
CA TYR A 469 5.37 -0.45 -9.17
C TYR A 469 4.47 0.79 -9.30
N ALA A 470 3.22 0.73 -8.86
CA ALA A 470 2.31 1.87 -8.90
C ALA A 470 1.23 1.82 -7.82
N ALA A 471 0.86 2.99 -7.29
CA ALA A 471 -0.30 3.19 -6.42
C ALA A 471 -1.62 3.11 -7.21
N ARG A 472 -2.02 1.88 -7.61
CA ARG A 472 -3.26 1.63 -8.37
C ARG A 472 -4.47 1.78 -7.48
N GLY A 473 -5.58 2.20 -8.06
CA GLY A 473 -6.80 2.43 -7.31
C GLY A 473 -7.76 3.41 -7.95
N VAL A 474 -8.92 3.54 -7.32
CA VAL A 474 -10.06 4.32 -7.81
C VAL A 474 -10.51 5.28 -6.72
N ALA A 475 -10.38 6.58 -6.96
CA ALA A 475 -10.90 7.62 -6.07
C ALA A 475 -11.56 8.76 -6.83
N LEU A 476 -12.19 9.66 -6.08
CA LEU A 476 -12.64 10.95 -6.58
C LEU A 476 -11.47 11.70 -7.23
N GLY A 477 -11.62 12.07 -8.49
CA GLY A 477 -10.65 12.86 -9.25
C GLY A 477 -9.37 12.13 -9.70
N ARG A 478 -9.09 10.92 -9.20
CA ARG A 478 -7.89 10.16 -9.61
C ARG A 478 -8.15 8.67 -9.71
N VAL A 479 -7.92 8.12 -10.90
CA VAL A 479 -7.96 6.68 -11.17
C VAL A 479 -6.64 6.25 -11.79
N VAL A 480 -5.95 5.32 -11.14
CA VAL A 480 -4.73 4.69 -11.67
C VAL A 480 -5.04 3.22 -11.89
N ASP A 481 -5.16 2.84 -13.16
CA ASP A 481 -5.51 1.49 -13.59
C ASP A 481 -4.78 1.16 -14.90
N ASP A 482 -3.96 0.13 -14.87
CA ASP A 482 -3.27 -0.47 -16.03
C ASP A 482 -3.63 -1.96 -16.23
N GLY A 483 -4.74 -2.41 -15.62
CA GLY A 483 -5.24 -3.78 -15.72
C GLY A 483 -4.62 -4.75 -14.73
N THR A 484 -3.73 -4.27 -13.86
CA THR A 484 -3.09 -5.11 -12.84
C THR A 484 -4.00 -5.22 -11.61
N ILE A 485 -4.18 -6.46 -11.12
CA ILE A 485 -4.94 -6.78 -9.92
C ILE A 485 -3.97 -7.19 -8.81
N ALA A 486 -4.17 -6.64 -7.61
CA ALA A 486 -3.47 -7.03 -6.40
C ALA A 486 -4.45 -7.77 -5.47
N PRO A 487 -4.28 -9.09 -5.24
CA PRO A 487 -5.20 -9.89 -4.41
C PRO A 487 -5.40 -9.32 -3.00
N THR A 488 -4.36 -8.72 -2.41
CA THR A 488 -4.44 -8.10 -1.07
C THR A 488 -5.54 -7.04 -0.97
N ALA A 489 -5.83 -6.28 -2.04
CA ALA A 489 -6.90 -5.29 -2.02
C ALA A 489 -8.25 -5.95 -1.69
N ALA A 490 -8.63 -6.98 -2.45
CA ALA A 490 -9.89 -7.67 -2.20
C ALA A 490 -9.87 -8.41 -0.86
N ILE A 491 -8.85 -9.23 -0.61
CA ILE A 491 -8.81 -10.17 0.52
C ILE A 491 -8.71 -9.43 1.85
N SER A 492 -7.88 -8.40 1.96
CA SER A 492 -7.72 -7.61 3.19
C SER A 492 -8.94 -6.75 3.53
N SER A 493 -9.94 -6.71 2.63
CA SER A 493 -11.25 -6.09 2.89
C SER A 493 -12.28 -7.08 3.45
N LEU A 494 -11.87 -8.33 3.75
CA LEU A 494 -12.77 -9.40 4.18
C LEU A 494 -13.66 -9.02 5.38
N PRO A 495 -13.15 -8.39 6.46
CA PRO A 495 -14.01 -7.99 7.56
C PRO A 495 -15.08 -6.97 7.16
N PHE A 496 -14.79 -6.10 6.19
CA PHE A 496 -15.70 -5.02 5.81
C PHE A 496 -16.85 -5.51 4.94
N ALA A 497 -16.58 -6.41 3.99
CA ALA A 497 -17.56 -6.82 2.98
C ALA A 497 -17.41 -8.31 2.58
N PRO A 498 -17.59 -9.24 3.52
CA PRO A 498 -17.35 -10.67 3.27
C PRO A 498 -18.15 -11.23 2.09
N GLU A 499 -19.37 -10.75 1.90
CA GLU A 499 -20.28 -11.16 0.83
C GLU A 499 -19.78 -10.85 -0.60
N ILE A 500 -18.82 -9.94 -0.76
CA ILE A 500 -18.17 -9.66 -2.06
C ILE A 500 -16.71 -10.09 -2.11
N VAL A 501 -16.06 -10.23 -0.95
CA VAL A 501 -14.65 -10.63 -0.85
C VAL A 501 -14.50 -12.15 -0.95
N LEU A 502 -15.32 -12.91 -0.20
CA LEU A 502 -15.29 -14.38 -0.22
C LEU A 502 -15.38 -14.96 -1.65
N PRO A 503 -16.40 -14.60 -2.46
CA PRO A 503 -16.48 -15.09 -3.84
C PRO A 503 -15.36 -14.56 -4.75
N ALA A 504 -14.76 -13.41 -4.44
CA ALA A 504 -13.67 -12.88 -5.24
C ALA A 504 -12.36 -13.65 -5.02
N ALA A 505 -12.01 -13.93 -3.76
CA ALA A 505 -10.83 -14.72 -3.43
C ALA A 505 -10.93 -16.15 -3.97
N LEU A 506 -12.11 -16.79 -3.82
CA LEU A 506 -12.37 -18.12 -4.37
C LEU A 506 -12.32 -18.15 -5.90
N GLU A 507 -12.89 -17.16 -6.59
CA GLU A 507 -12.80 -17.08 -8.06
C GLU A 507 -11.36 -16.89 -8.52
N MET A 508 -10.59 -15.98 -7.91
CA MET A 508 -9.18 -15.80 -8.26
C MET A 508 -8.40 -17.11 -8.07
N TYR A 509 -8.63 -17.81 -6.96
CA TYR A 509 -8.01 -19.11 -6.70
C TYR A 509 -8.44 -20.18 -7.71
N HIS A 510 -9.74 -20.37 -7.95
CA HIS A 510 -10.23 -21.42 -8.87
C HIS A 510 -9.85 -21.16 -10.32
N ARG A 511 -9.85 -19.88 -10.74
CA ARG A 511 -9.63 -19.51 -12.14
C ARG A 511 -8.16 -19.54 -12.54
N PHE A 512 -7.28 -19.06 -11.67
CA PHE A 512 -5.86 -18.89 -11.97
C PHE A 512 -4.96 -19.86 -11.20
N GLY A 513 -5.45 -20.44 -10.09
CA GLY A 513 -4.81 -21.53 -9.37
C GLY A 513 -3.35 -21.27 -9.05
N SER A 514 -2.52 -22.29 -9.32
CA SER A 514 -1.09 -22.28 -9.04
C SER A 514 -0.30 -21.18 -9.77
N SER A 515 -0.90 -20.49 -10.75
CA SER A 515 -0.22 -19.38 -11.44
C SER A 515 -0.12 -18.15 -10.57
N ILE A 516 -1.09 -17.89 -9.69
CA ILE A 516 -1.08 -16.72 -8.79
C ILE A 516 -1.06 -17.10 -7.31
N TYR A 517 -1.13 -18.40 -6.99
CA TYR A 517 -1.20 -18.93 -5.63
C TYR A 517 -0.12 -19.99 -5.42
N SER A 518 0.79 -19.80 -4.48
CA SER A 518 2.00 -20.61 -4.32
C SER A 518 2.35 -20.82 -2.83
N SER A 519 3.64 -20.97 -2.49
CA SER A 519 4.14 -21.35 -1.17
C SER A 519 3.58 -20.50 -0.01
N TYR A 520 3.37 -19.20 -0.23
CA TYR A 520 2.91 -18.27 0.81
C TYR A 520 1.53 -17.66 0.54
N GLY A 521 0.70 -18.33 -0.26
CA GLY A 521 -0.63 -17.86 -0.63
C GLY A 521 -0.59 -17.15 -1.98
N PHE A 522 -1.35 -16.07 -2.13
CA PHE A 522 -1.31 -15.28 -3.36
C PHE A 522 0.02 -14.54 -3.53
N LEU A 523 0.52 -14.50 -4.77
CA LEU A 523 1.59 -13.59 -5.21
C LEU A 523 1.08 -12.14 -5.25
N ASP A 524 2.00 -11.18 -5.33
CA ASP A 524 1.69 -9.76 -5.15
C ASP A 524 0.62 -9.24 -6.11
N ALA A 525 0.78 -9.53 -7.40
CA ALA A 525 -0.10 -9.01 -8.44
C ALA A 525 -0.14 -9.89 -9.69
N PHE A 526 -1.17 -9.70 -10.50
CA PHE A 526 -1.26 -10.28 -11.84
C PHE A 526 -1.98 -9.35 -12.80
N ASN A 527 -1.71 -9.51 -14.10
CA ASN A 527 -2.34 -8.75 -15.17
C ASN A 527 -2.74 -9.70 -16.30
N ALA A 528 -4.03 -9.99 -16.41
CA ALA A 528 -4.55 -10.88 -17.44
C ALA A 528 -4.58 -10.24 -18.85
N SER A 529 -4.42 -8.91 -18.94
CA SER A 529 -4.42 -8.18 -20.21
C SER A 529 -3.04 -8.01 -20.80
N PHE A 530 -1.98 -8.10 -19.99
CA PHE A 530 -0.62 -7.95 -20.46
C PHE A 530 -0.28 -9.06 -21.47
N PRO A 531 0.48 -8.78 -22.55
CA PRO A 531 0.87 -9.82 -23.49
C PRO A 531 1.73 -10.90 -22.80
N GLY A 532 1.20 -12.12 -22.71
CA GLY A 532 1.92 -13.28 -22.18
C GLY A 532 2.61 -14.09 -23.28
N PRO A 533 3.52 -15.02 -22.92
CA PRO A 533 4.19 -15.90 -23.89
C PRO A 533 3.24 -16.87 -24.62
N GLN A 534 1.97 -16.93 -24.21
CA GLN A 534 0.98 -17.83 -24.76
C GLN A 534 0.18 -17.14 -25.88
N SER A 535 0.18 -17.75 -27.06
CA SER A 535 -0.67 -17.35 -28.18
C SER A 535 -1.43 -18.58 -28.70
N PRO A 536 -2.78 -18.57 -28.70
CA PRO A 536 -3.67 -17.49 -28.24
C PRO A 536 -3.71 -17.35 -26.69
N PRO A 537 -4.14 -16.19 -26.15
CA PRO A 537 -4.36 -15.99 -24.72
C PRO A 537 -5.31 -17.04 -24.14
N GLN A 538 -4.95 -17.61 -22.99
CA GLN A 538 -5.80 -18.59 -22.29
C GLN A 538 -6.62 -17.90 -21.20
N PRO A 539 -7.95 -18.14 -21.11
CA PRO A 539 -8.80 -17.50 -20.09
C PRO A 539 -8.41 -17.82 -18.64
N THR A 540 -7.67 -18.91 -18.41
CA THR A 540 -7.27 -19.41 -17.09
C THR A 540 -5.84 -19.02 -16.70
N LEU A 541 -5.10 -18.33 -17.57
CA LEU A 541 -3.70 -17.95 -17.31
C LEU A 541 -3.52 -16.46 -17.53
N PRO A 542 -3.13 -15.69 -16.50
CA PRO A 542 -2.80 -14.29 -16.69
C PRO A 542 -1.61 -14.15 -17.64
N GLY A 543 -1.61 -13.12 -18.48
CA GLY A 543 -0.48 -12.85 -19.36
C GLY A 543 0.77 -12.38 -18.62
N TRP A 544 0.61 -11.82 -17.43
CA TRP A 544 1.68 -11.58 -16.47
C TRP A 544 1.23 -11.88 -15.04
N VAL A 545 2.16 -12.41 -14.25
CA VAL A 545 2.04 -12.58 -12.80
C VAL A 545 3.36 -12.15 -12.18
N ASP A 546 3.30 -11.50 -11.02
CA ASP A 546 4.48 -11.24 -10.22
C ASP A 546 5.19 -12.54 -9.81
N GLN A 547 6.48 -12.47 -9.49
CA GLN A 547 7.24 -13.60 -8.95
C GLN A 547 7.44 -13.49 -7.44
N ASP A 548 7.21 -12.31 -6.87
CA ASP A 548 7.42 -12.00 -5.47
C ASP A 548 6.11 -11.96 -4.67
N TYR A 549 6.29 -12.13 -3.36
CA TYR A 549 5.39 -11.70 -2.30
C TYR A 549 5.96 -10.45 -1.68
N ILE A 550 5.11 -9.49 -1.33
CA ILE A 550 5.50 -8.26 -0.64
C ILE A 550 4.95 -8.28 0.79
N GLY A 551 5.80 -8.03 1.79
CA GLY A 551 5.42 -8.21 3.20
C GLY A 551 4.26 -7.32 3.66
N ILE A 552 4.14 -6.14 3.09
CA ILE A 552 3.08 -5.16 3.39
C ILE A 552 1.75 -5.50 2.70
N ASP A 553 1.76 -6.41 1.72
CA ASP A 553 0.57 -6.92 1.06
C ASP A 553 0.13 -8.25 1.69
N GLN A 554 1.08 -9.10 2.11
CA GLN A 554 0.83 -10.33 2.87
C GLN A 554 0.31 -10.06 4.28
N GLY A 555 0.78 -9.01 4.94
CA GLY A 555 0.45 -8.71 6.33
C GLY A 555 -1.04 -8.47 6.57
N PRO A 556 -1.64 -7.52 5.84
CA PRO A 556 -3.07 -7.30 5.88
C PRO A 556 -3.91 -8.51 5.46
N ILE A 557 -3.45 -9.33 4.49
CA ILE A 557 -4.17 -10.57 4.13
C ILE A 557 -4.35 -11.45 5.37
N LEU A 558 -3.26 -11.76 6.07
CA LEU A 558 -3.29 -12.60 7.26
C LEU A 558 -4.12 -11.97 8.37
N ALA A 559 -3.80 -10.72 8.74
CA ALA A 559 -4.40 -10.09 9.90
C ALA A 559 -5.90 -9.82 9.71
N MET A 560 -6.34 -9.47 8.50
CA MET A 560 -7.75 -9.20 8.21
C MET A 560 -8.56 -10.48 8.02
N ILE A 561 -7.95 -11.60 7.60
CA ILE A 561 -8.60 -12.91 7.72
C ILE A 561 -8.84 -13.23 9.18
N GLU A 562 -7.84 -13.10 10.05
CA GLU A 562 -8.01 -13.40 11.47
C GLU A 562 -8.98 -12.43 12.16
N ASN A 563 -8.97 -11.14 11.81
CA ASN A 563 -9.95 -10.19 12.34
C ASN A 563 -11.38 -10.51 11.92
N TYR A 564 -11.60 -11.00 10.71
CA TYR A 564 -12.93 -11.50 10.31
C TYR A 564 -13.31 -12.77 11.09
N ARG A 565 -12.37 -13.70 11.28
CA ARG A 565 -12.64 -15.00 11.91
C ARG A 565 -12.95 -14.89 13.38
N SER A 566 -12.10 -14.16 14.10
CA SER A 566 -12.17 -14.08 15.54
C SER A 566 -12.01 -12.65 16.04
N ALA A 567 -11.71 -11.64 15.24
CA ALA A 567 -11.41 -10.30 15.75
C ALA A 567 -10.21 -10.27 16.74
N LEU A 568 -9.25 -11.21 16.61
CA LEU A 568 -8.13 -11.32 17.56
C LEU A 568 -7.35 -10.02 17.71
N VAL A 569 -6.89 -9.44 16.60
CA VAL A 569 -6.05 -8.24 16.65
C VAL A 569 -6.82 -7.08 17.28
N TRP A 570 -8.08 -6.91 16.86
CA TRP A 570 -9.00 -5.92 17.41
C TRP A 570 -9.25 -6.09 18.91
N ARG A 571 -9.68 -7.27 19.36
CA ARG A 571 -9.97 -7.53 20.78
C ARG A 571 -8.76 -7.28 21.67
N VAL A 572 -7.57 -7.69 21.24
CA VAL A 572 -6.34 -7.42 21.99
C VAL A 572 -6.09 -5.91 22.02
N MET A 573 -6.12 -5.24 20.87
CA MET A 573 -5.84 -3.80 20.78
C MET A 573 -6.89 -2.92 21.48
N HIS A 574 -8.14 -3.39 21.68
CA HIS A 574 -9.13 -2.70 22.52
C HIS A 574 -8.63 -2.45 23.93
N SER A 575 -7.75 -3.30 24.46
CA SER A 575 -7.19 -3.18 25.81
C SER A 575 -5.87 -2.41 25.86
N ASN A 576 -5.29 -2.04 24.72
CA ASN A 576 -4.03 -1.30 24.68
C ASN A 576 -4.26 0.18 25.07
N SER A 577 -3.72 0.59 26.22
CA SER A 577 -3.96 1.92 26.78
C SER A 577 -3.51 3.06 25.88
N TYR A 578 -2.42 2.89 25.12
CA TYR A 578 -1.91 3.94 24.23
C TYR A 578 -2.79 4.15 23.02
N MET A 579 -3.28 3.06 22.42
CA MET A 579 -4.22 3.18 21.31
C MET A 579 -5.53 3.83 21.76
N ARG A 580 -6.07 3.44 22.93
CA ARG A 580 -7.28 4.06 23.49
C ARG A 580 -7.08 5.55 23.74
N GLU A 581 -6.02 5.93 24.44
CA GLU A 581 -5.69 7.34 24.70
C GLU A 581 -5.55 8.13 23.39
N GLY A 582 -4.88 7.56 22.39
CA GLY A 582 -4.73 8.17 21.07
C GLY A 582 -6.06 8.41 20.35
N LEU A 583 -6.98 7.45 20.42
CA LEU A 583 -8.33 7.57 19.88
C LEU A 583 -9.15 8.62 20.63
N GLU A 584 -9.16 8.58 21.96
CA GLU A 584 -9.90 9.52 22.80
C GLU A 584 -9.42 10.96 22.57
N ARG A 585 -8.11 11.19 22.52
CA ARG A 585 -7.49 12.49 22.22
C ARG A 585 -7.67 12.94 20.77
N ALA A 586 -7.90 12.01 19.85
CA ALA A 586 -8.34 12.32 18.48
C ALA A 586 -9.85 12.66 18.41
N GLY A 587 -10.57 12.61 19.53
CA GLY A 587 -12.00 12.93 19.59
C GLY A 587 -12.92 11.80 19.15
N PHE A 588 -12.41 10.56 19.11
CA PHE A 588 -13.23 9.37 18.92
C PHE A 588 -14.09 9.11 20.16
N SER A 589 -15.32 8.67 19.93
CA SER A 589 -16.27 8.27 20.98
C SER A 589 -17.23 7.21 20.45
N GLY A 590 -18.02 6.60 21.34
CA GLY A 590 -18.99 5.55 21.02
C GLY A 590 -18.42 4.12 21.15
N GLY A 591 -19.27 3.14 20.82
CA GLY A 591 -18.88 1.74 20.67
C GLY A 591 -18.10 1.15 21.85
N TRP A 592 -17.10 0.33 21.52
CA TRP A 592 -16.23 -0.35 22.49
C TRP A 592 -15.33 0.61 23.27
N LEU A 593 -15.14 1.85 22.80
CA LEU A 593 -14.24 2.81 23.44
C LEU A 593 -14.84 3.35 24.75
N GLU A 594 -16.17 3.41 24.86
CA GLU A 594 -16.89 3.83 26.07
C GLU A 594 -17.07 2.70 27.09
N GLU A 595 -16.80 1.46 26.70
CA GLU A 595 -16.82 0.32 27.61
C GLU A 595 -15.53 0.26 28.43
N PRO A 596 -15.57 -0.07 29.74
CA PRO A 596 -14.34 -0.28 30.49
C PRO A 596 -13.49 -1.37 29.82
N PRO A 597 -12.14 -1.25 29.84
CA PRO A 597 -11.27 -2.25 29.23
C PRO A 597 -11.66 -3.64 29.71
N LEU A 598 -11.98 -4.54 28.77
CA LEU A 598 -12.24 -5.94 29.09
C LEU A 598 -11.00 -6.45 29.84
N GLY A 599 -11.19 -6.95 31.07
CA GLY A 599 -10.14 -7.66 31.79
C GLY A 599 -9.63 -8.86 30.98
N PRO A 600 -8.52 -9.50 31.38
CA PRO A 600 -7.89 -10.57 30.60
C PRO A 600 -8.94 -11.58 30.11
N THR A 601 -9.11 -11.65 28.78
CA THR A 601 -10.10 -12.51 28.15
C THR A 601 -9.78 -13.97 28.49
N PRO A 602 -10.75 -14.76 28.98
CA PRO A 602 -10.53 -16.20 29.09
C PRO A 602 -10.23 -16.76 27.69
N PRO A 603 -9.36 -17.78 27.59
CA PRO A 603 -8.99 -18.35 26.31
C PRO A 603 -10.23 -18.82 25.56
N PRO A 604 -10.24 -18.77 24.22
CA PRO A 604 -11.33 -19.34 23.43
C PRO A 604 -11.54 -20.81 23.84
N PRO A 605 -12.78 -21.33 23.77
CA PRO A 605 -13.00 -22.76 23.97
C PRO A 605 -12.07 -23.52 23.03
N GLY A 606 -11.35 -24.49 23.61
CA GLY A 606 -10.36 -25.29 22.88
C GLY A 606 -10.94 -25.91 21.60
N PRO A 607 -10.08 -26.32 20.65
CA PRO A 607 -10.53 -26.86 19.38
C PRO A 607 -11.57 -27.97 19.61
N PRO A 608 -12.66 -28.01 18.82
CA PRO A 608 -13.67 -29.05 18.97
C PRO A 608 -12.98 -30.42 18.87
N GLU A 609 -13.27 -31.31 19.83
CA GLU A 609 -12.82 -32.69 19.79
C GLU A 609 -13.15 -33.30 18.42
N GLN A 610 -12.10 -33.70 17.72
CA GLN A 610 -12.05 -34.62 16.57
C GLN A 610 -13.36 -34.80 15.80
N TYR A 611 -13.52 -34.05 14.72
CA TYR A 611 -14.36 -34.50 13.61
C TYR A 611 -13.70 -35.73 12.95
N PRO A 612 -14.43 -36.83 12.70
CA PRO A 612 -13.87 -38.01 12.07
C PRO A 612 -13.35 -37.67 10.66
N LEU A 613 -12.10 -38.07 10.39
CA LEU A 613 -11.44 -37.95 9.08
C LEU A 613 -12.36 -38.48 7.98
N VAL A 614 -12.89 -37.57 7.15
CA VAL A 614 -13.47 -37.94 5.86
C VAL A 614 -12.31 -38.33 4.95
N GLN A 615 -12.17 -39.62 4.69
CA GLN A 615 -11.19 -40.15 3.74
C GLN A 615 -11.45 -39.57 2.35
N ASN A 616 -10.44 -38.90 1.80
CA ASN A 616 -10.40 -38.39 0.44
C ASN A 616 -10.23 -39.58 -0.54
N PRO A 617 -11.20 -39.90 -1.42
CA PRO A 617 -11.12 -41.07 -2.29
C PRO A 617 -10.41 -40.74 -3.60
N LEU A 618 -9.17 -40.24 -3.56
CA LEU A 618 -8.35 -40.03 -4.76
C LEU A 618 -6.85 -40.14 -4.44
N ALA A 619 -6.42 -41.30 -3.93
CA ALA A 619 -5.01 -41.71 -3.96
C ALA A 619 -4.87 -43.22 -3.70
N ALA A 620 -5.10 -44.04 -4.72
CA ALA A 620 -4.61 -45.42 -4.73
C ALA A 620 -4.41 -45.90 -6.17
N ALA A 621 -3.28 -45.53 -6.77
CA ALA A 621 -2.69 -46.29 -7.86
C ALA A 621 -1.32 -46.77 -7.38
N ALA A 622 -1.22 -48.07 -7.13
CA ALA A 622 0.01 -48.78 -6.83
C ALA A 622 -0.04 -50.17 -7.50
N PRO A 623 1.11 -50.80 -7.78
CA PRO A 623 1.39 -51.44 -9.07
C PRO A 623 1.12 -52.94 -9.11
N LEU A 624 0.97 -53.47 -10.34
CA LEU A 624 0.85 -54.89 -10.67
C LEU A 624 2.10 -55.67 -10.23
N ALA A 625 1.91 -56.66 -9.35
CA ALA A 625 2.88 -57.71 -9.05
C ALA A 625 2.26 -59.08 -9.37
N GLN A 626 3.09 -59.92 -10.01
CA GLN A 626 2.77 -61.21 -10.64
C GLN A 626 2.50 -62.32 -9.63
N SER A 627 1.54 -63.20 -9.92
CA SER A 627 1.32 -64.47 -9.20
C SER A 627 2.22 -65.60 -9.75
N PRO A 628 2.73 -66.51 -8.90
CA PRO A 628 3.12 -67.84 -9.30
C PRO A 628 2.04 -68.88 -8.92
N LEU A 629 1.75 -69.76 -9.88
CA LEU A 629 0.92 -70.95 -9.73
C LEU A 629 1.61 -72.01 -8.86
N ALA A 630 0.83 -72.65 -7.97
CA ALA A 630 1.23 -73.83 -7.21
C ALA A 630 1.06 -75.13 -8.04
N PRO A 631 1.83 -76.19 -7.77
CA PRO A 631 1.71 -77.48 -8.49
C PRO A 631 0.97 -78.55 -7.68
N THR A 632 0.27 -79.47 -8.38
CA THR A 632 0.20 -80.95 -8.20
C THR A 632 -1.10 -81.53 -8.81
N PRO A 633 -1.16 -82.83 -9.19
CA PRO A 633 -0.10 -83.75 -9.62
C PRO A 633 -0.04 -83.97 -11.15
#